data_AF-W1Y9Q0-F1
#
_entry.id   AF-W1Y9Q0-F1
#
_cell.length_a   1.000
_cell.length_b   1.000
_cell.length_c   1.000
_cell.angle_alpha   90.00
_cell.angle_beta   90.00
_cell.angle_gamma   90.00
#
_symmetry.space_group_name_H-M   'P 1'
#
loop_
_entity.id
_entity.type
_entity.pdbx_description
1 polymer ?
#
loop_
_entity_poly.entity_id
_entity_poly.type
_entity_poly.pdbx_seq_one_letter_code
_entity_poly.pdbx_strand_id
1 'polypeptide(L)' 'IIQIDINPASIGAHSKVDMALVGDIKSTLRALLPLVEEKTDRKFLDKALEDYRDARKGLDDLAKPSEKAI' A
#
# COMPACT_ATOMS: atom_id res chain seq x y z
N ILE A 1 1.98 -12.85 4.51
CA ILE A 1 2.41 -11.87 3.50
C ILE A 1 2.45 -12.56 2.15
N ILE A 2 1.77 -11.99 1.16
CA ILE A 2 1.85 -12.41 -0.25
C ILE A 2 2.73 -11.37 -0.96
N GLN A 3 3.71 -11.82 -1.75
CA GLN A 3 4.62 -10.93 -2.47
C GLN A 3 4.58 -11.21 -3.97
N ILE A 4 4.48 -10.15 -4.77
CA ILE A 4 4.59 -10.16 -6.22
C ILE A 4 5.70 -9.20 -6.60
N ASP A 5 6.72 -9.68 -7.32
CA ASP A 5 7.85 -8.85 -7.74
C ASP A 5 8.38 -9.32 -9.11
N ILE A 6 8.92 -8.39 -9.90
CA ILE A 6 9.56 -8.72 -11.18
C ILE A 6 10.98 -9.28 -10.97
N ASN A 7 11.63 -8.91 -9.87
CA ASN A 7 12.96 -9.38 -9.50
C ASN A 7 12.86 -10.47 -8.42
N PRO A 8 13.22 -11.73 -8.71
CA PRO A 8 13.19 -12.81 -7.74
C PRO A 8 14.04 -12.54 -6.49
N ALA A 9 15.14 -11.79 -6.61
CA ALA A 9 16.00 -11.46 -5.47
C ALA A 9 15.32 -10.56 -4.42
N SER A 10 14.25 -9.85 -4.79
CA SER A 10 13.46 -9.03 -3.87
C SER A 10 12.52 -9.87 -3.00
N ILE A 11 12.17 -11.09 -3.43
CA ILE A 11 11.20 -11.94 -2.75
C ILE A 11 11.76 -12.39 -1.40
N GLY A 12 11.08 -12.02 -0.32
CA GLY A 12 11.47 -12.39 1.04
C GLY A 12 12.68 -11.66 1.61
N ALA A 13 13.21 -10.64 0.92
CA ALA A 13 14.41 -9.92 1.36
C ALA A 13 14.25 -9.21 2.72
N HIS A 14 13.03 -8.79 3.07
CA HIS A 14 12.74 -8.00 4.27
C HIS A 14 11.58 -8.53 5.12
N SER A 15 10.94 -9.63 4.71
CA SER A 15 9.84 -10.23 5.46
C SER A 15 9.63 -11.68 5.05
N LYS A 16 9.07 -12.51 5.93
CA LYS A 16 8.66 -13.88 5.56
C LYS A 16 7.52 -13.82 4.53
N VAL A 17 7.55 -14.71 3.55
CA VAL A 17 6.55 -14.77 2.46
C VAL A 17 5.85 -16.12 2.49
N ASP A 18 4.51 -16.09 2.57
CA ASP A 18 3.69 -17.30 2.58
C ASP A 18 3.33 -17.74 1.14
N MET A 19 3.28 -16.78 0.21
CA MET A 19 3.05 -17.02 -1.22
C MET A 19 3.83 -15.99 -2.04
N ALA A 20 4.65 -16.48 -2.97
CA ALA A 20 5.51 -15.66 -3.82
C ALA A 20 5.17 -15.88 -5.29
N LEU A 21 5.05 -14.80 -6.06
CA LEU A 21 4.85 -14.84 -7.51
C LEU A 21 5.87 -13.92 -8.19
N VAL A 22 6.47 -14.39 -9.28
CA VAL A 22 7.35 -13.56 -10.12
C VAL A 22 6.50 -12.98 -11.25
N GLY A 23 6.45 -11.66 -11.36
CA GLY A 23 5.67 -11.00 -12.40
C GLY A 23 5.68 -9.48 -12.32
N ASP A 24 5.43 -8.85 -13.46
CA ASP A 24 5.13 -7.42 -13.52
C ASP A 24 3.76 -7.14 -12.88
N ILE A 25 3.68 -6.11 -12.03
CA ILE A 25 2.46 -5.75 -11.30
C ILE A 25 1.31 -5.41 -12.25
N LYS A 26 1.58 -4.67 -13.33
CA LYS A 26 0.52 -4.17 -14.22
C LYS A 26 -0.20 -5.31 -14.96
N SER A 27 0.54 -6.22 -15.55
CA SER A 27 0.01 -7.40 -16.24
C SER A 27 -0.61 -8.39 -15.25
N THR A 28 0.03 -8.60 -14.09
CA THR A 28 -0.48 -9.51 -13.05
C THR A 28 -1.84 -9.05 -12.52
N LEU A 29 -1.99 -7.77 -12.16
CA LEU A 29 -3.27 -7.26 -11.67
C LEU A 29 -4.36 -7.28 -12.75
N ARG A 30 -4.02 -7.00 -14.01
CA ARG A 30 -4.99 -7.12 -15.12
C ARG A 30 -5.52 -8.55 -15.28
N ALA A 31 -4.66 -9.55 -15.13
CA ALA A 31 -5.07 -10.95 -15.19
C ALA A 31 -5.82 -11.39 -13.92
N LEU A 32 -5.48 -10.84 -12.76
CA LEU A 32 -6.05 -11.22 -11.47
C LEU A 32 -7.44 -10.60 -11.22
N LEU A 33 -7.66 -9.34 -11.60
CA LEU A 33 -8.89 -8.61 -11.29
C LEU A 33 -10.18 -9.35 -11.70
N PRO A 34 -10.29 -9.99 -12.88
CA PRO A 34 -11.49 -10.75 -13.26
C PRO A 34 -11.73 -12.02 -12.43
N LEU A 35 -10.72 -12.49 -11.69
CA LEU A 35 -10.77 -13.75 -10.91
C LEU A 35 -11.08 -13.52 -9.42
N VAL A 36 -11.01 -12.28 -8.95
CA VAL A 36 -11.23 -11.94 -7.55
C VAL A 36 -12.66 -11.44 -7.36
N GLU A 37 -13.38 -12.06 -6.44
CA GLU A 37 -14.73 -11.64 -6.08
C GLU A 37 -14.71 -10.30 -5.32
N GLU A 38 -15.69 -9.44 -5.62
CA GLU A 38 -15.88 -8.19 -4.91
C GLU A 38 -16.22 -8.46 -3.43
N LYS A 39 -15.54 -7.75 -2.52
CA LYS A 39 -15.86 -7.74 -1.09
C LYS A 39 -16.55 -6.43 -0.72
N THR A 40 -17.75 -6.51 -0.17
CA THR A 40 -18.54 -5.33 0.24
C THR A 40 -18.25 -4.87 1.67
N ASP A 41 -17.64 -5.72 2.51
CA ASP A 41 -17.18 -5.31 3.84
C ASP A 41 -15.97 -4.38 3.73
N ARG A 42 -16.19 -3.15 4.18
CA ARG A 42 -15.24 -2.04 4.08
C ARG A 42 -14.79 -1.52 5.45
N LYS A 43 -15.12 -2.20 6.56
CA LYS A 43 -14.80 -1.72 7.92
C LYS A 43 -13.32 -1.42 8.12
N PHE A 44 -12.43 -2.31 7.68
CA PHE A 44 -10.99 -2.12 7.81
C PHE A 44 -10.49 -0.96 6.93
N LEU A 45 -11.00 -0.86 5.69
CA LEU A 45 -10.69 0.23 4.77
C LEU A 45 -11.11 1.59 5.34
N ASP A 46 -12.34 1.69 5.84
CA ASP A 46 -12.89 2.93 6.38
C ASP A 46 -12.09 3.40 7.60
N LYS A 47 -11.71 2.48 8.50
CA LYS A 47 -10.86 2.82 9.65
C LYS A 47 -9.48 3.32 9.23
N ALA A 48 -8.83 2.67 8.27
CA ALA A 48 -7.52 3.09 7.77
C ALA A 48 -7.58 4.47 7.08
N LEU A 49 -8.67 4.76 6.36
CA LEU A 49 -8.89 6.07 5.74
C LEU A 49 -9.15 7.17 6.78
N GLU A 50 -9.88 6.87 7.85
CA GLU A 50 -10.07 7.78 8.99
C GLU A 50 -8.73 8.10 9.66
N ASP A 51 -7.95 7.07 10.02
CA ASP A 51 -6.62 7.24 10.63
C ASP A 51 -5.70 8.10 9.77
N TYR A 52 -5.72 7.89 8.45
CA TYR A 52 -4.93 8.70 7.54
C TYR A 52 -5.37 10.18 7.53
N ARG A 53 -6.67 10.46 7.56
CA ARG A 53 -7.18 11.84 7.63
C ARG A 53 -6.75 12.54 8.91
N ASP A 54 -6.80 11.84 10.04
CA ASP A 54 -6.37 12.41 11.32
C ASP A 54 -4.86 12.62 11.37
N ALA A 55 -4.08 11.65 10.88
CA ALA A 55 -2.63 11.83 10.72
C ALA A 55 -2.31 13.04 9.83
N ARG A 56 -3.08 13.25 8.76
CA ARG A 56 -2.86 14.37 7.85
C ARG A 56 -3.10 15.73 8.49
N LYS A 57 -4.12 15.87 9.34
CA LYS A 57 -4.36 17.12 10.11
C LYS A 57 -3.13 17.48 10.94
N GLY A 58 -2.57 16.52 11.68
CA GLY A 58 -1.37 16.74 12.47
C GLY A 58 -0.15 17.14 11.63
N LEU A 59 0.01 16.54 10.45
CA LEU A 59 1.08 16.93 9.52
C LEU A 59 0.88 18.34 8.96
N ASP A 60 -0.35 18.72 8.63
CA ASP A 60 -0.66 20.06 8.11
C ASP A 60 -0.46 21.13 9.20
N ASP A 61 -0.78 20.85 10.48
CA ASP A 61 -0.50 21.75 11.61
C ASP A 61 1.01 22.00 11.82
N LEU A 62 1.84 20.99 11.53
CA LEU A 62 3.30 21.06 11.61
C LEU A 62 3.93 21.73 10.37
N ALA A 63 3.20 21.80 9.25
CA ALA A 63 3.68 22.38 7.99
C ALA A 63 3.65 23.92 8.01
N LYS A 64 4.30 24.54 9.00
CA LYS A 64 4.50 25.98 9.09
C LYS A 64 5.77 26.38 8.31
N PRO A 65 5.77 27.52 7.59
CA PRO A 65 6.97 28.02 6.94
C PRO A 65 8.11 28.17 7.95
N SER A 66 9.33 27.79 7.59
CA SER A 66 10.50 28.05 8.43
C SER A 66 10.83 29.54 8.41
N GLU A 67 11.24 30.10 9.54
CA GLU A 67 11.64 31.52 9.66
C GLU A 67 12.90 31.87 8.82
N LYS A 68 13.55 30.88 8.20
CA LYS A 68 14.75 31.03 7.35
C LYS A 68 14.45 30.98 5.84
N ALA A 69 13.23 31.30 5.44
CA ALA A 69 12.89 31.50 4.04
C ALA A 69 13.12 32.96 3.59
N ILE A 70 14.31 33.53 3.84
CA ILE A 70 14.96 34.64 3.11
C ILE A 70 16.47 34.43 3.23
#